data_AF-A0A928WAD4-F1
#
_entry.id   AF-A0A928WAD4-F1
#
_cell.length_a   1.000
_cell.length_b   1.000
_cell.length_c   1.000
_cell.angle_alpha   90.00
_cell.angle_beta   90.00
_cell.angle_gamma   90.00
#
_symmetry.space_group_name_H-M   'P 1'
#
loop_
_entity.id
_entity.type
_entity.pdbx_description
1 polymer ?
#
loop_
_entity_poly.entity_id
_entity_poly.type
_entity_poly.pdbx_seq_one_letter_code
_entity_poly.pdbx_strand_id
1 'polypeptide(L)'
;MTEPVLDVRHLQVQFTTETLPIVAVDDLNFQLRKGEKLGIVGESGSGKSVTSLAIMGLVPTPGRITQGEIYFTPQGRSAVDLLRVNEAERRSYRGGEIAMIFQEPMSALNPVYNIGFQLTEAILLHQLVSSAEARRKAIALLQEVQLLPSDEKLRQRCLQENPKSSDRELSNQINQIKQGMLKRYPHELSGGQLQRVTIAMAISCNPSVLIADEPTTALDVTVQATILDLLRNLCQKRGMALIFITHDLGVIAELVDSVAVMYRGKVVESGKIETVFKHPHHPYTKGLLACRPRLDRRLQTLPTVADFMDVSTSPEGEMIIVEKHTDVEHKLTEVVTSEAQQARLEQLLQQDPLMSVKQLRVGFPIQGVFGRTKRYLMAVNNVSFA
;
A
#
# COMPACT_ATOMS: atom_id res chain seq x y z
N MET A 1 7.24 -4.85 30.11
CA MET A 1 7.33 -4.64 28.66
C MET A 1 6.32 -5.57 28.01
N THR A 2 5.52 -5.11 27.05
CA THR A 2 4.53 -5.94 26.34
C THR A 2 5.25 -6.92 25.40
N GLU A 3 4.85 -8.20 25.41
CA GLU A 3 5.44 -9.21 24.51
C GLU A 3 5.15 -8.88 23.02
N PRO A 4 6.09 -9.21 22.11
CA PRO A 4 5.89 -9.01 20.68
C PRO A 4 4.80 -9.94 20.14
N VAL A 5 3.97 -9.43 19.22
CA VAL A 5 3.02 -10.24 18.45
C VAL A 5 3.72 -10.94 17.28
N LEU A 6 4.80 -10.34 16.75
CA LEU A 6 5.66 -10.92 15.74
C LEU A 6 7.13 -10.62 16.08
N ASP A 7 8.00 -11.61 15.99
CA ASP A 7 9.43 -11.51 16.23
C ASP A 7 10.18 -12.27 15.14
N VAL A 8 10.84 -11.52 14.25
CA VAL A 8 11.61 -12.05 13.11
C VAL A 8 13.08 -11.98 13.49
N ARG A 9 13.75 -13.13 13.42
CA ARG A 9 15.16 -13.29 13.85
C ARG A 9 15.98 -13.92 12.74
N HIS A 10 17.10 -13.28 12.41
CA HIS A 10 18.10 -13.78 11.45
C HIS A 10 17.49 -14.25 10.11
N LEU A 11 16.43 -13.59 9.64
CA LEU A 11 15.74 -14.02 8.43
C LEU A 11 16.64 -13.84 7.21
N GLN A 12 16.87 -14.94 6.48
CA GLN A 12 17.58 -14.91 5.21
C GLN A 12 16.74 -15.58 4.12
N VAL A 13 16.57 -14.88 2.99
CA VAL A 13 15.82 -15.36 1.82
C VAL A 13 16.70 -15.29 0.59
N GLN A 14 16.85 -16.42 -0.09
CA GLN A 14 17.68 -16.54 -1.29
C GLN A 14 16.88 -17.04 -2.48
N PHE A 15 17.14 -16.45 -3.65
CA PHE A 15 16.62 -16.91 -4.94
C PHE A 15 17.72 -17.59 -5.72
N THR A 16 17.44 -18.80 -6.20
CA THR A 16 18.38 -19.51 -7.09
C THR A 16 18.30 -18.89 -8.47
N THR A 17 19.45 -18.57 -9.06
CA THR A 17 19.56 -18.11 -10.46
C THR A 17 20.53 -19.02 -11.22
N GLU A 18 20.61 -18.85 -12.55
CA GLU A 18 21.52 -19.62 -13.40
C GLU A 18 23.00 -19.37 -13.08
N THR A 19 23.33 -18.21 -12.53
CA THR A 19 24.72 -17.81 -12.25
C THR A 19 25.06 -17.94 -10.77
N LEU A 20 24.47 -17.10 -9.93
CA LEU A 20 24.73 -17.04 -8.49
C LEU A 20 23.43 -16.83 -7.71
N PRO A 21 23.27 -17.45 -6.52
CA PRO A 21 22.16 -17.17 -5.65
C PRO A 21 22.08 -15.67 -5.32
N ILE A 22 20.88 -15.09 -5.44
CA ILE A 22 20.62 -13.72 -5.02
C ILE A 22 20.06 -13.76 -3.61
N VAL A 23 20.77 -13.14 -2.67
CA VAL A 23 20.27 -12.92 -1.30
C VAL A 23 19.35 -11.70 -1.33
N ALA A 24 18.04 -11.93 -1.24
CA ALA A 24 17.03 -10.87 -1.31
C ALA A 24 16.73 -10.26 0.07
N VAL A 25 16.91 -11.04 1.13
CA VAL A 25 16.83 -10.62 2.53
C VAL A 25 18.01 -11.26 3.25
N ASP A 26 18.79 -10.48 3.99
CA ASP A 26 20.03 -10.91 4.63
C ASP A 26 20.06 -10.48 6.11
N ASP A 27 20.08 -11.47 7.00
CA ASP A 27 20.10 -11.32 8.47
C ASP A 27 19.11 -10.27 9.01
N LEU A 28 17.86 -10.37 8.58
CA LEU A 28 16.84 -9.40 8.96
C LEU A 28 16.25 -9.72 10.34
N ASN A 29 16.26 -8.71 11.21
CA ASN A 29 15.82 -8.79 12.59
C ASN A 29 14.86 -7.63 12.92
N PHE A 30 13.66 -7.93 13.40
CA PHE A 30 12.76 -6.91 13.97
C PHE A 30 11.68 -7.54 14.85
N GLN A 31 11.11 -6.70 15.72
CA GLN A 31 9.97 -7.05 16.55
C GLN A 31 8.81 -6.11 16.25
N LEU A 32 7.60 -6.64 16.34
CA LEU A 32 6.36 -5.89 16.24
C LEU A 32 5.51 -6.19 17.48
N ARG A 33 5.11 -5.15 18.21
CA ARG A 33 4.24 -5.28 19.38
C ARG A 33 2.77 -5.11 19.00
N LYS A 34 1.88 -5.59 19.86
CA LYS A 34 0.44 -5.41 19.67
C LYS A 34 0.09 -3.92 19.58
N GLY A 35 -0.63 -3.54 18.53
CA GLY A 35 -1.04 -2.15 18.27
C GLY A 35 0.08 -1.24 17.76
N GLU A 36 1.32 -1.73 17.62
CA GLU A 36 2.43 -0.99 17.02
C GLU A 36 2.29 -0.97 15.50
N LYS A 37 2.67 0.15 14.89
CA LYS A 37 2.75 0.29 13.44
C LYS A 37 4.22 0.45 13.04
N LEU A 38 4.76 -0.51 12.32
CA LEU A 38 6.13 -0.53 11.80
C LEU A 38 6.11 -0.20 10.31
N GLY A 39 6.89 0.80 9.90
CA GLY A 39 7.17 1.08 8.49
C GLY A 39 8.41 0.31 8.02
N ILE A 40 8.34 -0.35 6.87
CA ILE A 40 9.51 -0.90 6.18
C ILE A 40 9.70 -0.13 4.88
N VAL A 41 10.81 0.58 4.75
CA VAL A 41 11.06 1.49 3.62
C VAL A 41 12.38 1.24 2.92
N GLY A 42 12.50 1.72 1.70
CA GLY A 42 13.69 1.57 0.86
C GLY A 42 13.32 1.50 -0.61
N GLU A 43 14.32 1.59 -1.47
CA GLU A 43 14.15 1.54 -2.93
C GLU A 43 13.55 0.22 -3.41
N SER A 44 13.06 0.21 -4.66
CA SER A 44 12.63 -1.02 -5.32
C SER A 44 13.76 -2.06 -5.31
N GLY A 45 13.43 -3.32 -5.03
CA GLY A 45 14.42 -4.40 -4.94
C GLY A 45 15.22 -4.47 -3.63
N SER A 46 14.93 -3.64 -2.62
CA SER A 46 15.65 -3.68 -1.34
C SER A 46 15.28 -4.86 -0.41
N GLY A 47 14.31 -5.70 -0.79
CA GLY A 47 13.90 -6.89 -0.04
C GLY A 47 12.58 -6.74 0.75
N LYS A 48 11.94 -5.57 0.76
CA LYS A 48 10.73 -5.29 1.58
C LYS A 48 9.58 -6.27 1.35
N SER A 49 9.16 -6.44 0.09
CA SER A 49 8.06 -7.35 -0.26
C SER A 49 8.48 -8.83 -0.14
N VAL A 50 9.77 -9.14 -0.23
CA VAL A 50 10.26 -10.50 0.05
C VAL A 50 10.12 -10.80 1.55
N THR A 51 10.38 -9.83 2.42
CA THR A 51 10.17 -9.95 3.87
C THR A 51 8.70 -10.22 4.22
N SER A 52 7.74 -9.48 3.64
CA SER A 52 6.31 -9.73 3.86
C SER A 52 5.89 -11.13 3.39
N LEU A 53 6.32 -11.53 2.20
CA LEU A 53 6.05 -12.85 1.64
C LEU A 53 6.68 -13.96 2.49
N ALA A 54 7.87 -13.75 3.06
CA ALA A 54 8.52 -14.70 3.97
C ALA A 54 7.71 -14.92 5.25
N ILE A 55 7.23 -13.85 5.88
CA ILE A 55 6.35 -13.94 7.07
C ILE A 55 5.08 -14.71 6.74
N MET A 56 4.51 -14.46 5.56
CA MET A 56 3.33 -15.18 5.09
C MET A 56 3.64 -16.60 4.59
N GLY A 57 4.90 -17.01 4.45
CA GLY A 57 5.28 -18.28 3.81
C GLY A 57 4.82 -18.39 2.34
N LEU A 58 4.80 -17.25 1.63
CA LEU A 58 4.40 -17.08 0.23
C LEU A 58 5.59 -16.72 -0.67
N VAL A 59 6.83 -16.97 -0.22
CA VAL A 59 8.03 -16.74 -1.05
C VAL A 59 7.90 -17.54 -2.34
N PRO A 60 7.94 -16.89 -3.52
CA PRO A 60 7.76 -17.59 -4.79
C PRO A 60 9.00 -18.43 -5.11
N THR A 61 8.79 -19.59 -5.73
CA THR A 61 9.90 -20.38 -6.31
C THR A 61 10.59 -19.60 -7.42
N PRO A 62 11.93 -19.63 -7.55
CA PRO A 62 12.90 -20.50 -6.85
C PRO A 62 13.45 -19.93 -5.53
N GLY A 63 12.74 -18.98 -4.91
CA GLY A 63 13.06 -18.42 -3.61
C GLY A 63 12.86 -19.40 -2.46
N ARG A 64 13.73 -19.34 -1.46
CA ARG A 64 13.62 -20.12 -0.22
C ARG A 64 14.16 -19.34 0.97
N ILE A 65 13.59 -19.60 2.15
CA ILE A 65 14.13 -19.15 3.42
C ILE A 65 15.28 -20.10 3.77
N THR A 66 16.51 -19.59 3.83
CA THR A 66 17.72 -20.40 4.10
C THR A 66 18.10 -20.40 5.57
N GLN A 67 17.78 -19.33 6.29
CA GLN A 67 18.07 -19.15 7.72
C GLN A 67 17.00 -18.28 8.38
N GLY A 68 16.93 -18.36 9.71
CA GLY A 68 16.08 -17.52 10.55
C GLY A 68 14.90 -18.24 11.18
N GLU A 69 14.21 -17.50 12.03
CA GLU A 69 13.01 -17.93 12.76
C GLU A 69 11.96 -16.82 12.71
N ILE A 70 10.68 -17.18 12.61
CA ILE A 70 9.58 -16.22 12.57
C ILE A 70 8.57 -16.59 13.65
N TYR A 71 8.71 -15.98 14.83
CA TYR A 71 7.80 -16.22 15.93
C TYR A 71 6.56 -15.35 15.82
N PHE A 72 5.39 -15.96 15.86
CA PHE A 72 4.09 -15.30 15.96
C PHE A 72 3.44 -15.68 17.29
N THR A 73 2.86 -14.70 17.99
CA THR A 73 2.13 -14.91 19.25
C THR A 73 0.62 -14.71 18.99
N PRO A 74 -0.13 -15.79 18.74
CA PRO A 74 -1.57 -15.71 18.50
C PRO A 74 -2.32 -15.21 19.74
N GLN A 75 -3.52 -14.67 19.55
CA GLN A 75 -4.26 -14.10 20.69
C GLN A 75 -4.63 -15.19 21.70
N GLY A 76 -4.10 -15.06 22.93
CA GLY A 76 -4.37 -16.01 24.01
C GLY A 76 -3.67 -17.36 23.86
N ARG A 77 -2.65 -17.47 23.01
CA ARG A 77 -1.82 -18.67 22.81
C ARG A 77 -0.35 -18.35 22.98
N SER A 78 0.47 -19.39 23.17
CA SER A 78 1.93 -19.27 23.21
C SER A 78 2.50 -18.96 21.83
N ALA A 79 3.68 -18.34 21.80
CA ALA A 79 4.41 -18.08 20.57
C ALA A 79 4.72 -19.38 19.81
N VAL A 80 4.62 -19.33 18.48
CA VAL A 80 4.92 -20.43 17.55
C VAL A 80 5.88 -19.94 16.47
N ASP A 81 6.80 -20.79 16.04
CA ASP A 81 7.66 -20.52 14.88
C ASP A 81 6.91 -20.90 13.58
N LEU A 82 6.52 -19.90 12.79
CA LEU A 82 5.75 -20.06 11.55
C LEU A 82 6.48 -20.92 10.49
N LEU A 83 7.81 -21.06 10.61
CA LEU A 83 8.60 -21.89 9.71
C LEU A 83 8.50 -23.39 10.05
N ARG A 84 8.18 -23.73 11.31
CA ARG A 84 8.14 -25.12 11.80
C ARG A 84 6.74 -25.72 11.87
N VAL A 85 5.70 -24.89 11.84
CA VAL A 85 4.31 -25.37 11.81
C VAL A 85 3.98 -26.06 10.48
N ASN A 86 3.05 -27.01 10.52
CA ASN A 86 2.55 -27.66 9.31
C ASN A 86 1.64 -26.71 8.50
N GLU A 87 1.33 -27.05 7.25
CA GLU A 87 0.55 -26.18 6.36
C GLU A 87 -0.90 -25.95 6.83
N ALA A 88 -1.51 -26.91 7.53
CA ALA A 88 -2.87 -26.75 8.05
C ALA A 88 -2.91 -25.72 9.19
N GLU A 89 -1.95 -25.78 10.11
CA GLU A 89 -1.77 -24.81 11.18
C GLU A 89 -1.39 -23.43 10.62
N ARG A 90 -0.46 -23.38 9.65
CA ARG A 90 -0.09 -22.14 8.96
C ARG A 90 -1.29 -21.47 8.28
N ARG A 91 -2.14 -22.26 7.61
CA ARG A 91 -3.38 -21.79 7.00
C ARG A 91 -4.38 -21.23 8.03
N SER A 92 -4.35 -21.71 9.27
CA SER A 92 -5.21 -21.15 10.33
C SER A 92 -4.77 -19.74 10.76
N TYR A 93 -3.45 -19.47 10.71
CA TYR A 93 -2.92 -18.12 10.99
C TYR A 93 -3.10 -17.18 9.81
N ARG A 94 -2.83 -17.63 8.57
CA ARG A 94 -3.03 -16.80 7.37
C ARG A 94 -4.50 -16.48 7.13
N GLY A 95 -4.82 -15.22 6.86
CA GLY A 95 -6.19 -14.76 6.59
C GLY A 95 -7.08 -14.67 7.85
N GLY A 96 -6.79 -15.46 8.89
CA GLY A 96 -7.44 -15.40 10.19
C GLY A 96 -6.77 -14.42 11.14
N GLU A 97 -5.52 -14.70 11.55
CA GLU A 97 -4.79 -13.94 12.58
C GLU A 97 -3.67 -13.04 12.02
N ILE A 98 -3.16 -13.37 10.83
CA ILE A 98 -2.22 -12.56 10.06
C ILE A 98 -2.82 -12.34 8.68
N ALA A 99 -3.06 -11.09 8.31
CA ALA A 99 -3.62 -10.74 7.01
C ALA A 99 -2.66 -9.88 6.20
N MET A 100 -2.80 -9.93 4.87
CA MET A 100 -1.98 -9.16 3.95
C MET A 100 -2.86 -8.40 2.94
N ILE A 101 -2.49 -7.14 2.70
CA ILE A 101 -2.95 -6.34 1.57
C ILE A 101 -1.80 -6.31 0.56
N PHE A 102 -2.02 -6.86 -0.62
CA PHE A 102 -1.01 -6.91 -1.69
C PHE A 102 -0.93 -5.58 -2.46
N GLN A 103 0.22 -5.35 -3.11
CA GLN A 103 0.58 -4.12 -3.84
C GLN A 103 -0.38 -3.74 -4.97
N GLU A 104 -1.07 -4.72 -5.59
CA GLU A 104 -2.01 -4.47 -6.68
C GLU A 104 -3.39 -5.08 -6.40
N PRO A 105 -4.44 -4.28 -6.19
CA PRO A 105 -5.79 -4.78 -5.91
C PRO A 105 -6.36 -5.68 -7.00
N MET A 106 -5.99 -5.41 -8.25
CA MET A 106 -6.46 -6.16 -9.42
C MET A 106 -5.88 -7.57 -9.48
N SER A 107 -4.67 -7.79 -8.95
CA SER A 107 -4.07 -9.13 -8.89
C SER A 107 -4.54 -9.91 -7.66
N ALA A 108 -4.97 -9.21 -6.60
CA ALA A 108 -5.51 -9.82 -5.39
C ALA A 108 -6.94 -10.37 -5.54
N LEU A 109 -7.71 -9.85 -6.51
CA LEU A 109 -9.10 -10.24 -6.75
C LEU A 109 -9.24 -11.05 -8.03
N ASN A 110 -10.04 -12.11 -7.98
CA ASN A 110 -10.36 -12.88 -9.16
C ASN A 110 -11.43 -12.14 -10.00
N PRO A 111 -11.15 -11.79 -11.28
CA PRO A 111 -12.05 -10.98 -12.11
C PRO A 111 -13.33 -11.71 -12.52
N VAL A 112 -13.39 -13.05 -12.41
CA VAL A 112 -14.58 -13.84 -12.81
C VAL A 112 -15.59 -14.02 -11.68
N TYR A 113 -15.27 -13.59 -10.45
CA TYR A 113 -16.17 -13.66 -9.31
C TYR A 113 -16.59 -12.27 -8.86
N ASN A 114 -17.84 -12.12 -8.42
CA ASN A 114 -18.28 -10.89 -7.79
C ASN A 114 -17.61 -10.68 -6.42
N ILE A 115 -17.54 -9.43 -5.98
CA ILE A 115 -16.87 -9.07 -4.72
C ILE A 115 -17.56 -9.68 -3.50
N GLY A 116 -18.87 -9.89 -3.57
CA GLY A 116 -19.64 -10.50 -2.49
C GLY A 116 -19.24 -11.94 -2.24
N PHE A 117 -19.08 -12.73 -3.31
CA PHE A 117 -18.60 -14.11 -3.24
C PHE A 117 -17.24 -14.17 -2.56
N GLN A 118 -16.26 -13.42 -3.08
CA GLN A 118 -14.87 -13.43 -2.59
C GLN A 118 -14.77 -12.99 -1.12
N LEU A 119 -15.51 -11.95 -0.73
CA LEU A 119 -15.55 -11.49 0.67
C LEU A 119 -16.23 -12.50 1.61
N THR A 120 -17.34 -13.13 1.17
CA THR A 120 -18.01 -14.15 1.99
C THR A 120 -17.23 -15.46 2.07
N GLU A 121 -16.51 -15.83 1.02
CA GLU A 121 -15.63 -17.01 1.00
C GLU A 121 -14.54 -16.87 2.06
N ALA A 122 -13.84 -15.73 2.10
CA ALA A 122 -12.84 -15.44 3.12
C ALA A 122 -13.41 -15.57 4.55
N ILE A 123 -14.61 -15.05 4.80
CA ILE A 123 -15.27 -15.16 6.12
C ILE A 123 -15.60 -16.62 6.44
N LEU A 124 -16.19 -17.36 5.51
CA LEU A 124 -16.62 -18.75 5.72
C LEU A 124 -15.46 -19.72 5.91
N LEU A 125 -14.30 -19.43 5.32
CA LEU A 125 -13.09 -20.26 5.46
C LEU A 125 -12.47 -20.17 6.86
N HIS A 126 -12.66 -19.05 7.56
CA HIS A 126 -11.98 -18.76 8.82
C HIS A 126 -12.93 -18.59 10.02
N GLN A 127 -14.25 -18.50 9.79
CA GLN A 127 -15.24 -18.30 10.84
C GLN A 127 -16.39 -19.32 10.71
N LEU A 128 -16.81 -19.87 11.86
CA LEU A 128 -17.95 -20.78 11.95
C LEU A 128 -19.26 -19.98 11.92
N VAL A 129 -19.67 -19.55 10.73
CA VAL A 129 -20.91 -18.78 10.52
C VAL A 129 -21.72 -19.29 9.35
N SER A 130 -23.02 -19.02 9.36
CA SER A 130 -23.89 -19.32 8.22
C SER A 130 -23.58 -18.42 7.02
N SER A 131 -23.92 -18.86 5.80
CA SER A 131 -23.80 -18.02 4.59
C SER A 131 -24.56 -16.69 4.72
N ALA A 132 -25.74 -16.70 5.37
CA ALA A 132 -26.52 -15.49 5.61
C ALA A 132 -25.80 -14.52 6.57
N GLU A 133 -25.14 -15.05 7.61
CA GLU A 133 -24.33 -14.25 8.51
C GLU A 133 -23.05 -13.73 7.85
N ALA A 134 -22.37 -14.54 7.05
CA ALA A 134 -21.21 -14.11 6.26
C ALA A 134 -21.57 -12.94 5.34
N ARG A 135 -22.74 -12.97 4.68
CA ARG A 135 -23.24 -11.85 3.87
C ARG A 135 -23.51 -10.59 4.69
N ARG A 136 -24.08 -10.73 5.90
CA ARG A 136 -24.29 -9.59 6.81
C ARG A 136 -22.96 -8.97 7.25
N LYS A 137 -21.98 -9.81 7.62
CA LYS A 137 -20.61 -9.39 7.96
C LYS A 137 -19.93 -8.71 6.77
N ALA A 138 -20.06 -9.25 5.57
CA ALA A 138 -19.54 -8.66 4.34
C ALA A 138 -20.09 -7.24 4.12
N ILE A 139 -21.41 -7.02 4.26
CA ILE A 139 -22.01 -5.69 4.14
C ILE A 139 -21.45 -4.74 5.22
N ALA A 140 -21.35 -5.19 6.46
CA ALA A 140 -20.80 -4.39 7.55
C ALA A 140 -19.34 -3.99 7.29
N LEU A 141 -18.53 -4.91 6.77
CA LEU A 141 -17.14 -4.65 6.37
C LEU A 141 -17.08 -3.62 5.24
N LEU A 142 -17.91 -3.75 4.20
CA LEU A 142 -17.99 -2.77 3.11
C LEU A 142 -18.39 -1.37 3.60
N GLN A 143 -19.20 -1.30 4.65
CA GLN A 143 -19.55 -0.04 5.30
C GLN A 143 -18.39 0.53 6.13
N GLU A 144 -17.68 -0.33 6.85
CA GLU A 144 -16.53 0.06 7.67
C GLU A 144 -15.39 0.60 6.81
N VAL A 145 -15.12 0.00 5.66
CA VAL A 145 -14.13 0.50 4.69
C VAL A 145 -14.66 1.67 3.84
N GLN A 146 -15.85 2.19 4.15
CA GLN A 146 -16.50 3.32 3.48
C GLN A 146 -16.72 3.11 1.97
N LEU A 147 -16.75 1.86 1.50
CA LEU A 147 -17.15 1.54 0.13
C LEU A 147 -18.67 1.65 -0.02
N LEU A 148 -19.39 1.25 1.03
CA LEU A 148 -20.84 1.38 1.13
C LEU A 148 -21.20 2.39 2.23
N PRO A 149 -22.15 3.30 2.03
CA PRO A 149 -22.61 4.19 3.10
C PRO A 149 -23.26 3.41 4.25
N SER A 150 -23.24 3.99 5.45
CA SER A 150 -23.99 3.46 6.59
C SER A 150 -25.49 3.43 6.32
N ASP A 151 -26.21 2.56 7.03
CA ASP A 151 -27.67 2.41 6.89
C ASP A 151 -28.41 3.74 7.09
N GLU A 152 -27.95 4.57 8.03
CA GLU A 152 -28.50 5.90 8.28
C GLU A 152 -28.33 6.82 7.05
N LYS A 153 -27.13 6.86 6.46
CA LYS A 153 -26.86 7.66 5.26
C LYS A 153 -27.65 7.16 4.06
N LEU A 154 -27.80 5.84 3.90
CA LEU A 154 -28.64 5.26 2.85
C LEU A 154 -30.10 5.64 3.04
N ARG A 155 -30.63 5.55 4.27
CA ARG A 155 -32.00 5.95 4.60
C ARG A 155 -32.24 7.42 4.30
N GLN A 156 -31.31 8.31 4.67
CA GLN A 156 -31.39 9.74 4.36
C GLN A 156 -31.43 9.99 2.84
N ARG A 157 -30.59 9.31 2.05
CA ARG A 157 -30.61 9.43 0.58
C ARG A 157 -31.94 8.97 -0.03
N CYS A 158 -32.46 7.82 0.39
CA CYS A 158 -33.74 7.32 -0.10
C CYS A 158 -34.90 8.28 0.24
N LEU A 159 -34.91 8.87 1.44
CA LEU A 159 -35.89 9.88 1.83
C LEU A 159 -35.76 11.19 1.05
N GLN A 160 -34.54 11.59 0.67
CA GLN A 160 -34.32 12.77 -0.19
C GLN A 160 -34.85 12.55 -1.60
N GLU A 161 -34.69 11.34 -2.15
CA GLU A 161 -35.21 10.97 -3.48
C GLU A 161 -36.73 10.78 -3.48
N ASN A 162 -37.30 10.21 -2.40
CA ASN A 162 -38.74 10.02 -2.25
C ASN A 162 -39.21 10.22 -0.79
N PRO A 163 -39.62 11.45 -0.42
CA PRO A 163 -40.00 11.78 0.96
C PRO A 163 -41.23 11.04 1.51
N LYS A 164 -42.05 10.43 0.64
CA LYS A 164 -43.29 9.74 1.01
C LYS A 164 -43.14 8.21 1.15
N SER A 165 -41.93 7.68 1.01
CA SER A 165 -41.69 6.24 1.13
C SER A 165 -41.99 5.71 2.54
N SER A 166 -42.72 4.59 2.60
CA SER A 166 -42.96 3.86 3.84
C SER A 166 -41.68 3.18 4.37
N ASP A 167 -41.65 2.86 5.68
CA ASP A 167 -40.51 2.16 6.29
C ASP A 167 -40.16 0.83 5.61
N ARG A 168 -41.17 0.10 5.13
CA ARG A 168 -40.98 -1.17 4.40
C ARG A 168 -40.32 -0.93 3.04
N GLU A 169 -40.75 0.11 2.31
CA GLU A 169 -40.17 0.47 1.01
C GLU A 169 -38.72 0.94 1.16
N LEU A 170 -38.45 1.78 2.16
CA LEU A 170 -37.09 2.23 2.49
C LEU A 170 -36.18 1.03 2.79
N SER A 171 -36.63 0.10 3.63
CA SER A 171 -35.87 -1.11 3.98
C SER A 171 -35.57 -1.98 2.76
N ASN A 172 -36.55 -2.13 1.85
CA ASN A 172 -36.36 -2.89 0.61
C ASN A 172 -35.35 -2.20 -0.32
N GLN A 173 -35.43 -0.89 -0.50
CA GLN A 173 -34.49 -0.12 -1.32
C GLN A 173 -33.06 -0.19 -0.77
N ILE A 174 -32.88 0.02 0.54
CA ILE A 174 -31.57 -0.10 1.20
C ILE A 174 -30.99 -1.50 1.00
N ASN A 175 -31.80 -2.54 1.16
CA ASN A 175 -31.37 -3.92 0.91
C ASN A 175 -30.99 -4.13 -0.55
N GLN A 176 -31.73 -3.57 -1.50
CA GLN A 176 -31.39 -3.66 -2.92
C GLN A 176 -30.05 -3.00 -3.24
N ILE A 177 -29.76 -1.82 -2.64
CA ILE A 177 -28.46 -1.13 -2.79
C ILE A 177 -27.32 -1.99 -2.23
N LYS A 178 -27.49 -2.52 -1.01
CA LYS A 178 -26.51 -3.42 -0.35
C LYS A 178 -26.20 -4.65 -1.22
N GLN A 179 -27.25 -5.31 -1.71
CA GLN A 179 -27.10 -6.49 -2.57
C GLN A 179 -26.51 -6.14 -3.94
N GLY A 180 -26.85 -4.97 -4.49
CA GLY A 180 -26.28 -4.46 -5.72
C GLY A 180 -24.77 -4.30 -5.63
N MET A 181 -24.26 -3.80 -4.50
CA MET A 181 -22.82 -3.66 -4.28
C MET A 181 -22.10 -5.03 -4.26
N LEU A 182 -22.63 -6.02 -3.52
CA LEU A 182 -22.06 -7.36 -3.45
C LEU A 182 -22.01 -8.09 -4.79
N LYS A 183 -22.94 -7.78 -5.70
CA LYS A 183 -23.01 -8.41 -7.02
C LYS A 183 -22.04 -7.82 -8.04
N ARG A 184 -21.33 -6.74 -7.71
CA ARG A 184 -20.37 -6.12 -8.63
C ARG A 184 -19.13 -6.99 -8.84
N TYR A 185 -18.59 -6.94 -10.03
CA TYR A 185 -17.31 -7.54 -10.39
C TYR A 185 -16.15 -6.55 -10.22
N PRO A 186 -14.90 -7.03 -10.08
CA PRO A 186 -13.74 -6.15 -9.91
C PRO A 186 -13.60 -5.08 -11.01
N HIS A 187 -13.86 -5.44 -12.27
CA HIS A 187 -13.75 -4.50 -13.40
C HIS A 187 -14.84 -3.41 -13.41
N GLU A 188 -15.86 -3.50 -12.56
CA GLU A 188 -16.91 -2.49 -12.40
C GLU A 188 -16.60 -1.46 -11.30
N LEU A 189 -15.42 -1.55 -10.68
CA LEU A 189 -14.99 -0.72 -9.55
C LEU A 189 -13.76 0.12 -9.92
N SER A 190 -13.65 1.31 -9.34
CA SER A 190 -12.44 2.12 -9.45
C SER A 190 -11.28 1.52 -8.63
N GLY A 191 -10.04 1.91 -8.91
CA GLY A 191 -8.86 1.44 -8.16
C GLY A 191 -8.99 1.64 -6.65
N GLY A 192 -9.47 2.81 -6.21
CA GLY A 192 -9.73 3.07 -4.79
C GLY A 192 -10.88 2.24 -4.20
N GLN A 193 -11.89 1.90 -4.99
CA GLN A 193 -12.97 1.00 -4.55
C GLN A 193 -12.45 -0.44 -4.40
N LEU A 194 -11.63 -0.91 -5.33
CA LEU A 194 -10.98 -2.21 -5.26
C LEU A 194 -10.06 -2.32 -4.06
N GLN A 195 -9.25 -1.28 -3.79
CA GLN A 195 -8.42 -1.21 -2.60
C GLN A 195 -9.25 -1.40 -1.32
N ARG A 196 -10.41 -0.74 -1.23
CA ARG A 196 -11.33 -0.88 -0.08
C ARG A 196 -11.88 -2.30 0.04
N VAL A 197 -12.20 -2.98 -1.07
CA VAL A 197 -12.60 -4.40 -1.06
C VAL A 197 -11.48 -5.27 -0.53
N THR A 198 -10.24 -5.09 -1.00
CA THR A 198 -9.07 -5.85 -0.54
C THR A 198 -8.82 -5.63 0.95
N ILE A 199 -8.93 -4.38 1.44
CA ILE A 199 -8.84 -4.07 2.86
C ILE A 199 -9.95 -4.77 3.65
N ALA A 200 -11.20 -4.73 3.16
CA ALA A 200 -12.34 -5.40 3.81
C ALA A 200 -12.12 -6.91 3.93
N MET A 201 -11.54 -7.54 2.90
CA MET A 201 -11.17 -8.96 2.94
C MET A 201 -10.08 -9.22 3.97
N ALA A 202 -9.01 -8.42 3.98
CA ALA A 202 -7.89 -8.59 4.91
C ALA A 202 -8.33 -8.45 6.38
N ILE A 203 -9.22 -7.51 6.70
CA ILE A 203 -9.69 -7.29 8.08
C ILE A 203 -10.89 -8.18 8.47
N SER A 204 -11.40 -9.00 7.55
CA SER A 204 -12.67 -9.73 7.72
C SER A 204 -12.68 -10.65 8.95
N CYS A 205 -11.51 -11.17 9.34
CA CYS A 205 -11.32 -12.06 10.48
C CYS A 205 -10.70 -11.38 11.71
N ASN A 206 -10.59 -10.06 11.71
CA ASN A 206 -9.99 -9.27 12.80
C ASN A 206 -8.57 -9.74 13.18
N PRO A 207 -7.62 -9.69 12.23
CA PRO A 207 -6.27 -10.22 12.43
C PRO A 207 -5.52 -9.45 13.52
N SER A 208 -4.59 -10.14 14.20
CA SER A 208 -3.67 -9.50 15.16
C SER A 208 -2.57 -8.70 14.45
N VAL A 209 -2.17 -9.14 13.25
CA VAL A 209 -1.15 -8.49 12.41
C VAL A 209 -1.72 -8.24 11.02
N LEU A 210 -1.67 -6.98 10.58
CA LEU A 210 -1.97 -6.58 9.20
C LEU A 210 -0.66 -6.20 8.50
N ILE A 211 -0.36 -6.82 7.38
CA ILE A 211 0.75 -6.45 6.50
C ILE A 211 0.17 -5.72 5.31
N ALA A 212 0.63 -4.51 5.03
CA ALA A 212 0.20 -3.72 3.90
C ALA A 212 1.39 -3.47 2.99
N ASP A 213 1.46 -4.20 1.88
CA ASP A 213 2.53 -4.09 0.90
C ASP A 213 2.14 -3.09 -0.17
N GLU A 214 2.73 -1.89 -0.13
CA GLU A 214 2.45 -0.81 -1.08
C GLU A 214 0.93 -0.58 -1.34
N PRO A 215 0.10 -0.44 -0.29
CA PRO A 215 -1.36 -0.46 -0.41
C PRO A 215 -1.96 0.79 -1.10
N THR A 216 -1.12 1.74 -1.49
CA THR A 216 -1.51 2.99 -2.12
C THR A 216 -0.90 3.15 -3.52
N THR A 217 -0.15 2.16 -4.00
CA THR A 217 0.43 2.20 -5.34
C THR A 217 -0.67 2.22 -6.41
N ALA A 218 -0.42 2.95 -7.50
CA ALA A 218 -1.37 3.17 -8.61
C ALA A 218 -2.70 3.89 -8.27
N LEU A 219 -2.81 4.52 -7.09
CA LEU A 219 -3.96 5.37 -6.71
C LEU A 219 -3.61 6.85 -6.85
N ASP A 220 -4.60 7.69 -7.13
CA ASP A 220 -4.42 9.14 -7.11
C ASP A 220 -4.18 9.67 -5.69
N VAL A 221 -3.47 10.80 -5.56
CA VAL A 221 -3.03 11.37 -4.27
C VAL A 221 -4.20 11.59 -3.28
N THR A 222 -5.38 11.95 -3.78
CA THR A 222 -6.56 12.16 -2.92
C THR A 222 -7.04 10.83 -2.35
N VAL A 223 -7.19 9.81 -3.20
CA VAL A 223 -7.58 8.48 -2.76
C VAL A 223 -6.52 7.87 -1.84
N GLN A 224 -5.23 8.03 -2.11
CA GLN A 224 -4.14 7.55 -1.25
C GLN A 224 -4.32 8.06 0.18
N ALA A 225 -4.49 9.37 0.39
CA ALA A 225 -4.71 9.95 1.71
C ALA A 225 -5.92 9.32 2.43
N THR A 226 -7.04 9.14 1.71
CA THR A 226 -8.24 8.51 2.31
C THR A 226 -8.04 7.05 2.69
N ILE A 227 -7.16 6.31 1.99
CA ILE A 227 -6.83 4.91 2.29
C ILE A 227 -5.89 4.84 3.50
N LEU A 228 -4.90 5.74 3.58
CA LEU A 228 -4.01 5.82 4.73
C LEU A 228 -4.77 6.14 6.02
N ASP A 229 -5.69 7.11 5.96
CA ASP A 229 -6.57 7.45 7.07
C ASP A 229 -7.47 6.27 7.47
N LEU A 230 -8.00 5.54 6.48
CA LEU A 230 -8.79 4.34 6.73
C LEU A 230 -7.95 3.29 7.48
N LEU A 231 -6.75 2.96 7.00
CA LEU A 231 -5.88 1.96 7.62
C LEU A 231 -5.49 2.36 9.05
N ARG A 232 -5.14 3.64 9.25
CA ARG A 232 -4.84 4.19 10.59
C ARG A 232 -5.99 3.97 11.55
N ASN A 233 -7.20 4.37 11.15
CA ASN A 233 -8.40 4.24 11.97
C ASN A 233 -8.77 2.78 12.26
N LEU A 234 -8.65 1.90 11.26
CA LEU A 234 -8.91 0.47 11.42
C LEU A 234 -7.96 -0.18 12.42
N CYS A 235 -6.65 0.06 12.27
CA CYS A 235 -5.65 -0.51 13.17
C CYS A 235 -5.85 -0.03 14.61
N GLN A 236 -6.11 1.27 14.80
CA GLN A 236 -6.36 1.84 16.12
C GLN A 236 -7.65 1.28 16.75
N LYS A 237 -8.76 1.24 16.00
CA LYS A 237 -10.06 0.77 16.51
C LYS A 237 -10.05 -0.71 16.88
N ARG A 238 -9.31 -1.53 16.12
CA ARG A 238 -9.26 -2.99 16.28
C ARG A 238 -8.06 -3.46 17.12
N GLY A 239 -7.13 -2.57 17.45
CA GLY A 239 -5.92 -2.90 18.21
C GLY A 239 -4.97 -3.84 17.44
N MET A 240 -4.98 -3.76 16.11
CA MET A 240 -4.12 -4.58 15.24
C MET A 240 -2.74 -3.97 15.16
N ALA A 241 -1.71 -4.81 15.12
CA ALA A 241 -0.38 -4.37 14.72
C ALA A 241 -0.31 -4.23 13.18
N LEU A 242 0.49 -3.29 12.69
CA LEU A 242 0.63 -3.00 11.27
C LEU A 242 2.09 -3.08 10.84
N ILE A 243 2.37 -3.81 9.75
CA ILE A 243 3.59 -3.66 8.97
C ILE A 243 3.20 -2.93 7.69
N PHE A 244 3.70 -1.71 7.50
CA PHE A 244 3.42 -0.90 6.33
C PHE A 244 4.67 -0.81 5.46
N ILE A 245 4.59 -1.33 4.24
CA ILE A 245 5.70 -1.34 3.29
C ILE A 245 5.45 -0.30 2.23
N THR A 246 6.43 0.55 1.99
CA THR A 246 6.39 1.53 0.90
C THR A 246 7.79 1.97 0.51
N HIS A 247 7.94 2.52 -0.67
CA HIS A 247 9.12 3.27 -1.06
C HIS A 247 9.00 4.77 -0.74
N ASP A 248 7.81 5.27 -0.38
CA ASP A 248 7.55 6.67 -0.07
C ASP A 248 7.68 6.96 1.44
N LEU A 249 8.76 7.65 1.80
CA LEU A 249 9.01 8.10 3.17
C LEU A 249 8.01 9.15 3.66
N GLY A 250 7.42 9.94 2.76
CA GLY A 250 6.39 10.92 3.11
C GLY A 250 5.12 10.26 3.66
N VAL A 251 4.73 9.15 3.06
CA VAL A 251 3.53 8.38 3.46
C VAL A 251 3.67 7.78 4.86
N ILE A 252 4.84 7.24 5.22
CA ILE A 252 5.01 6.58 6.53
C ILE A 252 5.05 7.57 7.70
N ALA A 253 5.50 8.80 7.47
CA ALA A 253 5.72 9.79 8.54
C ALA A 253 4.46 10.08 9.37
N GLU A 254 3.27 9.92 8.77
CA GLU A 254 1.99 10.20 9.41
C GLU A 254 1.27 8.95 9.93
N LEU A 255 1.76 7.75 9.56
CA LEU A 255 1.07 6.49 9.79
C LEU A 255 1.75 5.62 10.86
N VAL A 256 3.07 5.47 10.78
CA VAL A 256 3.83 4.47 11.56
C VAL A 256 4.46 5.06 12.81
N ASP A 257 4.72 4.22 13.81
CA ASP A 257 5.38 4.63 15.06
C ASP A 257 6.90 4.43 14.99
N SER A 258 7.32 3.35 14.32
CA SER A 258 8.71 2.97 14.11
C SER A 258 8.98 2.67 12.64
N VAL A 259 10.25 2.74 12.22
CA VAL A 259 10.67 2.50 10.84
C VAL A 259 11.91 1.60 10.80
N ALA A 260 11.96 0.72 9.81
CA ALA A 260 13.14 -0.03 9.39
C ALA A 260 13.45 0.34 7.93
N VAL A 261 14.62 0.93 7.71
CA VAL A 261 15.14 1.31 6.40
C VAL A 261 15.93 0.12 5.85
N MET A 262 15.47 -0.43 4.72
CA MET A 262 16.09 -1.57 4.03
C MET A 262 16.88 -1.12 2.81
N TYR A 263 18.10 -1.63 2.70
CA TYR A 263 18.95 -1.50 1.52
C TYR A 263 19.56 -2.86 1.17
N ARG A 264 19.34 -3.31 -0.07
CA ARG A 264 19.89 -4.57 -0.61
C ARG A 264 19.76 -5.76 0.35
N GLY A 265 18.57 -5.98 0.89
CA GLY A 265 18.23 -7.11 1.75
C GLY A 265 18.55 -6.92 3.23
N LYS A 266 19.29 -5.87 3.62
CA LYS A 266 19.65 -5.59 5.02
C LYS A 266 18.85 -4.42 5.58
N VAL A 267 18.55 -4.48 6.88
CA VAL A 267 18.11 -3.29 7.63
C VAL A 267 19.35 -2.46 7.95
N VAL A 268 19.44 -1.27 7.36
CA VAL A 268 20.60 -0.38 7.52
C VAL A 268 20.39 0.67 8.61
N GLU A 269 19.14 0.97 8.95
CA GLU A 269 18.79 1.87 10.04
C GLU A 269 17.39 1.54 10.55
N SER A 270 17.18 1.56 11.87
CA SER A 270 15.87 1.35 12.46
C SER A 270 15.69 2.16 13.73
N GLY A 271 14.44 2.51 14.04
CA GLY A 271 14.13 3.29 15.24
C GLY A 271 12.75 3.93 15.20
N LYS A 272 12.50 4.84 16.15
CA LYS A 272 11.29 5.66 16.11
C LYS A 272 11.30 6.56 14.88
N ILE A 273 10.14 6.70 14.25
CA ILE A 273 10.00 7.48 13.01
C ILE A 273 10.56 8.91 13.16
N GLU A 274 10.26 9.58 14.27
CA GLU A 274 10.72 10.93 14.52
C GLU A 274 12.24 11.03 14.63
N THR A 275 12.89 10.04 15.24
CA THR A 275 14.34 10.03 15.43
C THR A 275 15.04 9.82 14.10
N VAL A 276 14.63 8.81 13.33
CA VAL A 276 15.23 8.48 12.02
C VAL A 276 15.01 9.62 11.02
N PHE A 277 13.86 10.30 11.07
CA PHE A 277 13.58 11.40 10.12
C PHE A 277 14.27 12.71 10.49
N LYS A 278 14.42 13.02 11.78
CA LYS A 278 15.09 14.26 12.24
C LYS A 278 16.61 14.13 12.28
N HIS A 279 17.10 12.95 12.66
CA HIS A 279 18.52 12.66 12.86
C HIS A 279 18.91 11.33 12.20
N PRO A 280 18.82 11.24 10.86
CA PRO A 280 19.26 10.05 10.14
C PRO A 280 20.78 9.85 10.29
N HIS A 281 21.19 8.66 10.69
CA HIS A 281 22.60 8.32 10.85
C HIS A 281 23.19 7.68 9.58
N HIS A 282 22.45 6.78 8.93
CA HIS A 282 22.99 6.02 7.81
C HIS A 282 22.97 6.88 6.52
N PRO A 283 24.05 6.89 5.71
CA PRO A 283 24.12 7.74 4.52
C PRO A 283 23.02 7.44 3.49
N TYR A 284 22.61 6.18 3.37
CA TYR A 284 21.43 5.81 2.57
C TYR A 284 20.16 6.52 3.04
N THR A 285 19.88 6.53 4.34
CA THR A 285 18.71 7.19 4.92
C THR A 285 18.78 8.70 4.73
N LYS A 286 19.95 9.30 4.92
CA LYS A 286 20.21 10.73 4.62
C LYS A 286 19.86 11.04 3.17
N GLY A 287 20.36 10.21 2.24
CA GLY A 287 20.07 10.33 0.81
C GLY A 287 18.57 10.22 0.51
N LEU A 288 17.90 9.18 0.99
CA LEU A 288 16.47 8.97 0.81
C LEU A 288 15.63 10.17 1.27
N LEU A 289 15.94 10.75 2.43
CA LEU A 289 15.23 11.91 2.97
C LEU A 289 15.54 13.20 2.19
N ALA A 290 16.77 13.35 1.69
CA ALA A 290 17.20 14.51 0.92
C ALA A 290 16.67 14.52 -0.51
N CYS A 291 16.47 13.35 -1.12
CA CYS A 291 15.90 13.20 -2.46
C CYS A 291 14.43 13.66 -2.55
N ARG A 292 13.75 13.83 -1.41
CA ARG A 292 12.37 14.29 -1.37
C ARG A 292 12.28 15.79 -1.68
N PRO A 293 11.57 16.20 -2.75
CA PRO A 293 11.29 17.61 -3.01
C PRO A 293 10.56 18.23 -1.82
N ARG A 294 10.98 19.44 -1.43
CA ARG A 294 10.29 20.19 -0.38
C ARG A 294 9.49 21.32 -1.00
N LEU A 295 8.36 21.67 -0.36
CA LEU A 295 7.48 22.73 -0.86
C LEU A 295 8.01 24.14 -0.55
N ASP A 296 8.87 24.27 0.45
CA ASP A 296 9.47 25.52 0.93
C ASP A 296 10.65 25.99 0.06
N ARG A 297 11.26 25.10 -0.71
CA ARG A 297 12.44 25.42 -1.53
C ARG A 297 12.52 24.57 -2.79
N ARG A 298 12.88 25.21 -3.91
CA ARG A 298 13.09 24.55 -5.19
C ARG A 298 14.58 24.49 -5.51
N LEU A 299 15.19 23.32 -5.39
CA LEU A 299 16.60 23.13 -5.73
C LEU A 299 16.83 23.25 -7.25
N GLN A 300 17.99 23.74 -7.66
CA GLN A 300 18.41 23.76 -9.06
C GLN A 300 18.61 22.34 -9.59
N THR A 301 19.24 21.48 -8.80
CA THR A 301 19.40 20.05 -9.08
C THR A 301 18.87 19.23 -7.92
N LEU A 302 18.10 18.19 -8.22
CA LEU A 302 17.62 17.28 -7.19
C LEU A 302 18.76 16.33 -6.81
N PRO A 303 19.09 16.22 -5.52
CA PRO A 303 20.08 15.25 -5.08
C PRO A 303 19.55 13.83 -5.26
N THR A 304 20.46 12.90 -5.44
CA THR A 304 20.19 11.46 -5.59
C THR A 304 20.86 10.69 -4.45
N VAL A 305 20.44 9.46 -4.18
CA VAL A 305 21.08 8.62 -3.16
C VAL A 305 22.58 8.42 -3.44
N ALA A 306 22.97 8.34 -4.72
CA ALA A 306 24.35 8.20 -5.15
C ALA A 306 25.25 9.39 -4.78
N ASP A 307 24.66 10.56 -4.50
CA ASP A 307 25.39 11.73 -4.02
C ASP A 307 25.83 11.59 -2.55
N PHE A 308 25.20 10.71 -1.78
CA PHE A 308 25.45 10.55 -0.33
C PHE A 308 26.33 9.35 0.02
N MET A 309 26.47 8.39 -0.89
CA MET A 309 27.18 7.15 -0.59
C MET A 309 27.89 6.54 -1.79
N ASP A 310 29.01 5.89 -1.50
CA ASP A 310 29.61 4.86 -2.36
C ASP A 310 29.35 3.47 -1.80
N VAL A 311 29.18 2.52 -2.70
CA VAL A 311 28.97 1.11 -2.37
C VAL A 311 30.13 0.32 -2.95
N SER A 312 30.86 -0.36 -2.07
CA SER A 312 31.92 -1.29 -2.44
C SER A 312 31.66 -2.65 -1.79
N THR A 313 32.28 -3.69 -2.34
CA THR A 313 32.22 -5.04 -1.78
C THR A 313 33.59 -5.37 -1.20
N SER A 314 33.62 -5.82 0.05
CA SER A 314 34.83 -6.29 0.71
C SER A 314 35.34 -7.57 0.01
N PRO A 315 36.62 -7.95 0.20
CA PRO A 315 37.16 -9.23 -0.29
C PRO A 315 36.38 -10.45 0.20
N GLU A 316 35.68 -10.34 1.33
CA GLU A 316 34.87 -11.39 1.97
C GLU A 316 33.42 -11.40 1.47
N GLY A 317 33.06 -10.49 0.55
CA GLY A 317 31.71 -10.39 -0.01
C GLY A 317 30.75 -9.48 0.78
N GLU A 318 31.22 -8.84 1.85
CA GLU A 318 30.41 -7.92 2.64
C GLU A 318 30.28 -6.55 1.96
N MET A 319 29.11 -5.94 2.09
CA MET A 319 28.85 -4.62 1.52
C MET A 319 29.37 -3.53 2.44
N ILE A 320 30.27 -2.70 1.93
CA ILE A 320 30.81 -1.53 2.61
C ILE A 320 30.19 -0.28 2.00
N ILE A 321 29.50 0.49 2.83
CA ILE A 321 28.88 1.76 2.46
C ILE A 321 29.71 2.89 3.07
N VAL A 322 30.18 3.81 2.23
CA VAL A 322 30.98 4.97 2.65
C VAL A 322 30.21 6.25 2.37
N GLU A 323 30.09 7.13 3.36
CA GLU A 323 29.39 8.42 3.23
C GLU A 323 30.22 9.43 2.41
N LYS A 324 29.56 10.12 1.47
CA LYS A 324 30.12 11.25 0.71
C LYS A 324 29.71 12.56 1.38
N HIS A 325 30.68 13.44 1.61
CA HIS A 325 30.42 14.73 2.26
C HIS A 325 30.51 15.94 1.32
N THR A 326 31.29 15.88 0.24
CA THR A 326 31.76 17.09 -0.46
C THR A 326 30.77 17.70 -1.46
N ASP A 327 29.95 16.89 -2.13
CA ASP A 327 29.06 17.38 -3.22
C ASP A 327 27.62 17.70 -2.75
N VAL A 328 27.22 17.19 -1.59
CA VAL A 328 25.83 17.24 -1.12
C VAL A 328 25.44 18.63 -0.63
N GLU A 329 26.29 19.27 0.17
CA GLU A 329 25.97 20.56 0.78
C GLU A 329 25.76 21.65 -0.29
N HIS A 330 26.60 21.65 -1.33
CA HIS A 330 26.47 22.58 -2.44
C HIS A 330 25.10 22.43 -3.14
N LYS A 331 24.74 21.22 -3.56
CA LYS A 331 23.44 20.94 -4.22
C LYS A 331 22.24 21.29 -3.35
N LEU A 332 22.33 21.12 -2.04
CA LEU A 332 21.25 21.45 -1.10
C LEU A 332 21.08 22.96 -0.85
N THR A 333 22.07 23.78 -1.21
CA THR A 333 22.05 25.25 -1.05
C THR A 333 21.68 26.00 -2.32
N GLU A 334 21.84 25.39 -3.50
CA GLU A 334 21.46 25.98 -4.78
C GLU A 334 19.94 26.00 -4.98
N VAL A 335 19.30 27.07 -4.52
CA VAL A 335 17.85 27.28 -4.70
C VAL A 335 17.58 28.16 -5.92
N VAL A 336 16.56 27.79 -6.70
CA VAL A 336 16.05 28.60 -7.81
C VAL A 336 15.33 29.82 -7.25
N THR A 337 15.83 31.02 -7.54
CA THR A 337 15.16 32.28 -7.20
C THR A 337 13.96 32.54 -8.11
N SER A 338 12.93 33.22 -7.60
CA SER A 338 11.77 33.64 -8.39
C SER A 338 12.14 34.45 -9.63
N GLU A 339 13.15 35.31 -9.53
CA GLU A 339 13.66 36.13 -10.64
C GLU A 339 14.26 35.29 -11.76
N ALA A 340 15.16 34.36 -11.43
CA ALA A 340 15.72 33.41 -12.40
C ALA A 340 14.63 32.54 -13.05
N GLN A 341 13.59 32.14 -12.31
CA GLN A 341 12.46 31.40 -12.86
C GLN A 341 11.66 32.24 -13.85
N GLN A 342 11.37 33.50 -13.52
CA GLN A 342 10.65 34.44 -14.39
C GLN A 342 11.44 34.68 -15.69
N ALA A 343 12.74 34.97 -15.57
CA ALA A 343 13.62 35.17 -16.72
C ALA A 343 13.70 33.93 -17.62
N ARG A 344 13.73 32.72 -17.02
CA ARG A 344 13.72 31.47 -17.78
C ARG A 344 12.38 31.26 -18.50
N LEU A 345 11.26 31.58 -17.86
CA LEU A 345 9.94 31.47 -18.47
C LEU A 345 9.80 32.44 -19.65
N GLU A 346 10.24 33.69 -19.49
CA GLU A 346 10.25 34.69 -20.57
C GLU A 346 11.09 34.24 -21.76
N GLN A 347 12.27 33.67 -21.50
CA GLN A 347 13.11 33.09 -22.54
C GLN A 347 12.43 31.92 -23.26
N LEU A 348 11.74 31.03 -22.53
CA LEU A 348 11.02 29.89 -23.11
C LEU A 348 9.82 30.33 -23.94
N LEU A 349 9.09 31.35 -23.51
CA LEU A 349 7.94 31.89 -24.27
C LEU A 349 8.35 32.57 -25.58
N GLN A 350 9.62 32.97 -25.72
CA GLN A 350 10.17 33.50 -26.97
C GLN A 350 10.64 32.41 -27.94
N GLN A 351 10.74 31.16 -27.48
CA GLN A 351 11.14 30.04 -28.33
C GLN A 351 9.93 29.48 -29.08
N ASP A 352 10.18 28.97 -30.29
CA ASP A 352 9.15 28.22 -30.99
C ASP A 352 8.75 26.98 -30.16
N PRO A 353 7.45 26.72 -30.04
CA PRO A 353 6.99 25.60 -29.24
C PRO A 353 7.42 24.28 -29.87
N LEU A 354 7.94 23.38 -29.04
CA LEU A 354 8.33 22.03 -29.47
C LEU A 354 7.11 21.23 -29.97
N MET A 355 5.92 21.54 -29.48
CA MET A 355 4.68 20.88 -29.84
C MET A 355 3.50 21.84 -29.69
N SER A 356 2.75 22.06 -30.78
CA SER A 356 1.46 22.75 -30.72
C SER A 356 0.33 21.75 -30.93
N VAL A 357 -0.69 21.80 -30.08
CA VAL A 357 -1.95 21.09 -30.26
C VAL A 357 -2.99 22.07 -30.79
N LYS A 358 -3.66 21.71 -31.87
CA LYS A 358 -4.71 22.52 -32.49
C LYS A 358 -6.01 21.75 -32.53
N GLN A 359 -7.04 22.32 -31.90
CA GLN A 359 -8.42 21.84 -31.94
C GLN A 359 -8.60 20.35 -31.62
N LEU A 360 -7.86 19.84 -30.62
CA LEU A 360 -7.94 18.44 -30.23
C LEU A 360 -9.36 18.09 -29.78
N ARG A 361 -9.90 17.02 -30.36
CA ARG A 361 -11.21 16.46 -30.04
C ARG A 361 -11.06 14.97 -29.78
N VAL A 362 -11.43 14.53 -28.59
CA VAL A 362 -11.47 13.11 -28.21
C VAL A 362 -12.89 12.79 -27.78
N GLY A 363 -13.55 11.88 -28.49
CA GLY A 363 -14.93 11.49 -28.23
C GLY A 363 -15.09 9.98 -28.17
N PHE A 364 -15.87 9.50 -27.19
CA PHE A 364 -16.20 8.09 -27.04
C PHE A 364 -17.61 7.83 -27.62
N PRO A 365 -17.78 6.83 -28.48
CA PRO A 365 -19.08 6.53 -29.07
C PRO A 365 -20.02 5.92 -28.02
N ILE A 366 -21.20 6.52 -27.85
CA ILE A 366 -22.31 5.91 -27.09
C ILE A 366 -23.17 5.12 -28.07
N GLN A 367 -23.09 3.79 -27.98
CA GLN A 367 -23.90 2.88 -28.79
C GLN A 367 -25.35 2.84 -28.27
N GLY A 368 -26.31 2.93 -29.19
CA GLY A 368 -27.73 2.69 -28.88
C GLY A 368 -28.08 1.19 -28.81
N VAL A 369 -29.34 0.90 -28.45
CA VAL A 369 -29.89 -0.46 -28.21
C VAL A 369 -29.79 -1.42 -29.43
N PHE A 370 -29.39 -0.93 -30.61
CA PHE A 370 -29.19 -1.73 -31.82
C PHE A 370 -27.81 -1.51 -32.47
N GLY A 371 -26.77 -1.20 -31.68
CA GLY A 371 -25.38 -1.09 -32.16
C GLY A 371 -25.07 0.13 -33.03
N ARG A 372 -26.06 0.97 -33.39
CA ARG A 372 -25.84 2.25 -34.06
C ARG A 372 -25.42 3.32 -33.05
N THR A 373 -24.28 3.97 -33.30
CA THR A 373 -23.78 5.11 -32.49
C THR A 373 -24.77 6.27 -32.55
N LYS A 374 -25.35 6.65 -31.40
CA LYS A 374 -26.34 7.75 -31.32
C LYS A 374 -25.72 9.10 -30.98
N ARG A 375 -24.63 9.11 -30.20
CA ARG A 375 -23.98 10.35 -29.73
C ARG A 375 -22.53 10.05 -29.36
N TYR A 376 -21.66 11.05 -29.49
CA TYR A 376 -20.32 11.01 -28.90
C TYR A 376 -20.33 11.73 -27.55
N LEU A 377 -19.76 11.12 -26.53
CA LEU A 377 -19.38 11.83 -25.31
C LEU A 377 -17.98 12.40 -25.54
N MET A 378 -17.89 13.73 -25.68
CA MET A 378 -16.61 14.40 -25.87
C MET A 378 -15.87 14.48 -24.54
N ALA A 379 -14.74 13.78 -24.42
CA ALA A 379 -13.84 13.88 -23.27
C ALA A 379 -12.90 15.08 -23.39
N VAL A 380 -12.50 15.43 -24.62
CA VAL A 380 -11.73 16.63 -24.94
C VAL A 380 -12.42 17.33 -26.10
N ASN A 381 -12.64 18.64 -26.01
CA ASN A 381 -13.34 19.38 -27.05
C ASN A 381 -12.66 20.73 -27.34
N ASN A 382 -12.09 20.85 -28.54
CA ASN A 382 -11.46 22.08 -29.05
C ASN A 382 -10.28 22.60 -28.22
N VAL A 383 -9.53 21.71 -27.58
CA VAL A 383 -8.34 22.13 -26.82
C VAL A 383 -7.22 22.49 -27.80
N SER A 384 -6.71 23.71 -27.69
CA SER A 384 -5.56 24.18 -28.46
C SER A 384 -4.56 24.84 -27.52
N PHE A 385 -3.28 24.55 -27.69
CA PHE A 385 -2.18 25.20 -27.00
C PHE A 385 -0.93 25.15 -27.89
N ALA A 386 -0.08 26.16 -27.76
CA ALA A 386 1.19 26.28 -28.46
C ALA A 386 2.28 26.24 -27.40
#